data_AF-A0A7W0DUL4-F1
#
_entry.id   AF-A0A7W0DUL4-F1
#
_cell.length_a   1.000
_cell.length_b   1.000
_cell.length_c   1.000
_cell.angle_alpha   90.00
_cell.angle_beta   90.00
_cell.angle_gamma   90.00
#
_symmetry.space_group_name_H-M   'P 1'
#
loop_
_entity.id
_entity.type
_entity.pdbx_description
1 polymer ?
#
loop_
_entity_poly.entity_id
_entity_poly.type
_entity_poly.pdbx_seq_one_letter_code
_entity_poly.pdbx_strand_id
1 'polypeptide(L)'
;MELSHSQAVIRLKDIQAELERLGEKDDLTAEDEQSFDELTREFADVDTHRRQLERKSALERVRSAAKATERRPSAVKIEGGTPTSSRDGYDLDPVLHPDSVEDCRFRNPWDLSEVRTFGKSKEAVAQELKARAKSAIEKMGGANDAVRSAATGIIEQFDDSESRISKLVLAASSPEYLRAWSKVAAGRGHMISPEEQRALERAMSLTDSAGGYLVPFQLDPTVIITANGSRNQIRQVARSVVATGDVWNGVSSGAVSWSWDAEAAEVSDDSTTFAQPTVPVHKAAGFVPISIEALEDEANVTQEVARLLAFGRDTLEAAAFATGTGSGQPTGIVTALTGTSSVVTSTTTDVFAAADIYKVDNALPARYRGNATWLANRAVYNLVRQFDTAGGAQMWERIGADVPPQLLGRPALESEDMDGVVNATQDNYLAVYGDFQSYVIADRVGMTVEFIPHLVGANRRPTGQRGWYAYYRVGADSVNDGALRMLNVT
;
A
#
# COMPACT_ATOMS: atom_id res chain seq x y z
N MET A 1 -15.23 19.28 -44.55
CA MET A 1 -14.52 18.05 -44.18
C MET A 1 -15.13 17.54 -42.88
N GLU A 2 -15.77 16.38 -42.89
CA GLU A 2 -16.49 15.81 -41.73
C GLU A 2 -15.63 14.82 -40.93
N LEU A 3 -14.33 15.09 -40.82
CA LEU A 3 -13.42 14.25 -40.03
C LEU A 3 -13.44 14.70 -38.57
N SER A 4 -13.52 13.75 -37.63
CA SER A 4 -13.25 13.98 -36.22
C SER A 4 -11.76 14.28 -35.99
N HIS A 5 -11.38 14.77 -34.81
CA HIS A 5 -9.98 15.09 -34.52
C HIS A 5 -9.06 13.85 -34.64
N SER A 6 -9.50 12.70 -34.12
CA SER A 6 -8.76 11.44 -34.22
C SER A 6 -8.68 10.94 -35.67
N GLN A 7 -9.77 11.07 -36.44
CA GLN A 7 -9.78 10.70 -37.86
C GLN A 7 -8.86 11.60 -38.69
N ALA A 8 -8.80 12.90 -38.39
CA ALA A 8 -7.87 13.80 -39.06
C ALA A 8 -6.40 13.44 -38.76
N VAL A 9 -6.07 13.04 -37.53
CA VAL A 9 -4.72 12.59 -37.16
C VAL A 9 -4.35 11.29 -37.86
N ILE A 10 -5.26 10.32 -37.93
CA ILE A 10 -5.03 9.06 -38.65
C ILE A 10 -4.83 9.34 -40.15
N ARG A 11 -5.69 10.17 -40.75
CA ARG A 11 -5.57 10.52 -42.18
C ARG A 11 -4.26 11.21 -42.51
N LEU A 12 -3.74 12.08 -41.63
CA LEU A 12 -2.42 12.69 -41.81
C LEU A 12 -1.28 11.66 -41.80
N LYS A 13 -1.38 10.62 -40.95
CA LYS A 13 -0.40 9.51 -40.92
C LYS A 13 -0.47 8.66 -42.18
N ASP A 14 -1.67 8.39 -42.68
CA ASP A 14 -1.86 7.63 -43.92
C ASP A 14 -1.29 8.40 -45.13
N ILE A 15 -1.55 9.71 -45.19
CA ILE A 15 -0.99 10.58 -46.23
C ILE A 15 0.54 10.64 -46.13
N GLN A 16 1.10 10.75 -44.91
CA GLN A 16 2.54 10.71 -44.70
C GLN A 16 3.15 9.40 -45.21
N ALA A 17 2.57 8.25 -44.87
CA ALA A 17 3.08 6.95 -45.29
C ALA A 17 3.06 6.79 -46.82
N GLU A 18 2.02 7.28 -47.49
CA GLU A 18 1.94 7.21 -48.95
C GLU A 18 2.89 8.18 -49.64
N LEU A 19 3.10 9.38 -49.08
CA LEU A 19 4.12 10.33 -49.56
C LEU A 19 5.55 9.79 -49.37
N GLU A 20 5.84 9.14 -48.25
CA GLU A 20 7.13 8.47 -47.99
C GLU A 20 7.36 7.33 -49.00
N ARG A 21 6.34 6.51 -49.24
CA ARG A 21 6.39 5.43 -50.25
C ARG A 21 6.63 5.96 -51.67
N LEU A 22 6.02 7.08 -52.03
CA LEU A 22 6.27 7.73 -53.33
C LEU A 22 7.67 8.35 -53.40
N GLY A 23 8.19 8.87 -52.29
CA GLY A 23 9.54 9.44 -52.20
C GLY A 23 10.68 8.42 -52.25
N GLU A 24 10.42 7.15 -51.94
CA GLU A 24 11.40 6.05 -52.04
C GLU A 24 11.61 5.53 -53.47
N LYS A 25 10.81 5.96 -54.46
CA LYS A 25 10.97 5.54 -55.85
C LYS A 25 12.06 6.37 -56.55
N ASP A 26 13.02 5.69 -57.20
CA ASP A 26 14.12 6.35 -57.94
C ASP A 26 13.66 7.10 -59.20
N ASP A 27 12.57 6.64 -59.86
CA ASP A 27 11.95 7.29 -61.01
C ASP A 27 10.43 7.39 -60.78
N LEU A 28 9.87 8.61 -60.67
CA LEU A 28 8.42 8.83 -60.56
C LEU A 28 7.76 8.83 -61.94
N THR A 29 6.65 8.13 -62.07
CA THR A 29 5.78 8.21 -63.25
C THR A 29 4.92 9.48 -63.20
N ALA A 30 4.37 9.92 -64.34
CA ALA A 30 3.48 11.10 -64.37
C ALA A 30 2.22 10.94 -63.47
N GLU A 31 1.77 9.70 -63.25
CA GLU A 31 0.67 9.37 -62.33
C GLU A 31 1.11 9.45 -60.86
N ASP A 32 2.37 9.09 -60.56
CA ASP A 32 2.96 9.23 -59.23
C ASP A 32 3.15 10.71 -58.85
N GLU A 33 3.61 11.55 -59.80
CA GLU A 33 3.74 13.01 -59.59
C GLU A 33 2.38 13.66 -59.31
N GLN A 34 1.35 13.28 -60.07
CA GLN A 34 -0.01 13.79 -59.84
C GLN A 34 -0.56 13.35 -58.47
N SER A 35 -0.33 12.09 -58.09
CA SER A 35 -0.75 11.55 -56.80
C SER A 35 -0.04 12.26 -55.64
N PHE A 36 1.25 12.56 -55.78
CA PHE A 36 2.04 13.31 -54.79
C PHE A 36 1.48 14.73 -54.58
N ASP A 37 1.14 15.43 -55.67
CA ASP A 37 0.56 16.78 -55.62
C ASP A 37 -0.84 16.78 -54.97
N GLU A 38 -1.67 15.79 -55.28
CA GLU A 38 -3.01 15.63 -54.71
C GLU A 38 -2.95 15.32 -53.20
N LEU A 39 -2.08 14.39 -52.80
CA LEU A 39 -1.85 14.04 -51.39
C LEU A 39 -1.29 15.22 -50.59
N THR A 40 -0.39 16.02 -51.18
CA THR A 40 0.17 17.21 -50.52
C THR A 40 -0.89 18.30 -50.28
N ARG A 41 -1.82 18.48 -51.24
CA ARG A 41 -2.97 19.40 -51.05
C ARG A 41 -3.93 18.89 -49.99
N GLU A 42 -4.23 17.59 -50.02
CA GLU A 42 -5.10 16.96 -49.02
C GLU A 42 -4.50 17.09 -47.61
N PHE A 43 -3.18 16.89 -47.46
CA PHE A 43 -2.48 17.08 -46.20
C PHE A 43 -2.69 18.49 -45.62
N ALA A 44 -2.56 19.52 -46.45
CA ALA A 44 -2.73 20.91 -46.03
C ALA A 44 -4.17 21.19 -45.54
N ASP A 45 -5.18 20.62 -46.23
CA ASP A 45 -6.58 20.76 -45.86
C ASP A 45 -6.91 20.03 -44.56
N VAL A 46 -6.44 18.78 -44.40
CA VAL A 46 -6.66 17.96 -43.20
C VAL A 46 -5.95 18.56 -41.98
N ASP A 47 -4.72 19.06 -42.11
CA ASP A 47 -4.02 19.70 -40.99
C ASP A 47 -4.67 21.02 -40.59
N THR A 48 -5.16 21.81 -41.56
CA THR A 48 -5.92 23.03 -41.28
C THR A 48 -7.20 22.71 -40.50
N HIS A 49 -7.93 21.66 -40.90
CA HIS A 49 -9.13 21.19 -40.20
C HIS A 49 -8.82 20.68 -38.79
N ARG A 50 -7.76 19.88 -38.60
CA ARG A 50 -7.29 19.41 -37.28
C ARG A 50 -7.00 20.59 -36.35
N ARG A 51 -6.26 21.60 -36.82
CA ARG A 51 -5.95 22.82 -36.04
C ARG A 51 -7.20 23.61 -35.67
N GLN A 52 -8.22 23.64 -36.53
CA GLN A 52 -9.50 24.29 -36.22
C GLN A 52 -10.24 23.56 -35.09
N LEU A 53 -10.24 22.22 -35.10
CA LEU A 53 -10.85 21.41 -34.05
C LEU A 53 -10.15 21.59 -32.69
N GLU A 54 -8.82 21.66 -32.67
CA GLU A 54 -8.04 21.94 -31.45
C GLU A 54 -8.33 23.35 -30.89
N ARG A 55 -8.45 24.35 -31.76
CA ARG A 55 -8.84 25.70 -31.35
C ARG A 55 -10.23 25.74 -30.74
N LYS A 56 -11.20 25.00 -31.30
CA LYS A 56 -12.56 24.90 -30.76
C LYS A 56 -12.56 24.22 -29.39
N SER A 57 -11.87 23.09 -29.22
CA SER A 57 -11.80 22.39 -27.93
C SER A 57 -11.07 23.20 -26.85
N ALA A 58 -10.02 23.92 -27.21
CA ALA A 58 -9.33 24.84 -26.31
C ALA A 58 -10.26 26.00 -25.87
N LEU A 59 -11.03 26.56 -26.80
CA LEU A 59 -11.99 27.64 -26.50
C LEU A 59 -13.13 27.15 -25.60
N GLU A 60 -13.60 25.92 -25.77
CA GLU A 60 -14.60 25.30 -24.90
C GLU A 60 -14.06 25.05 -23.48
N ARG A 61 -12.81 24.60 -23.34
CA ARG A 61 -12.14 24.47 -22.04
C ARG A 61 -11.98 25.82 -21.33
N VAL A 62 -11.62 26.87 -22.06
CA VAL A 62 -11.55 28.23 -21.51
C VAL A 62 -12.94 28.72 -21.09
N ARG A 63 -13.97 28.45 -21.90
CA ARG A 63 -15.35 28.84 -21.60
C ARG A 63 -15.90 28.08 -20.39
N SER A 64 -15.60 26.80 -20.22
CA SER A 64 -16.03 26.02 -19.06
C SER A 64 -15.31 26.47 -17.78
N ALA A 65 -14.01 26.76 -17.86
CA ALA A 65 -13.24 27.30 -16.75
C ALA A 65 -13.72 28.70 -16.32
N ALA A 66 -13.96 29.61 -17.27
CA ALA A 66 -14.50 30.93 -16.98
C ALA A 66 -15.89 30.86 -16.30
N LYS A 67 -16.77 29.98 -16.78
CA LYS A 67 -18.10 29.76 -16.19
C LYS A 67 -18.04 29.15 -14.79
N ALA A 68 -16.97 28.42 -14.46
CA ALA A 68 -16.71 27.91 -13.12
C ALA A 68 -16.25 29.02 -12.16
N THR A 69 -15.50 30.02 -12.64
CA THR A 69 -15.05 31.17 -11.84
C THR A 69 -16.18 32.16 -11.52
N GLU A 70 -17.18 32.29 -12.39
CA GLU A 70 -18.31 33.21 -12.20
C GLU A 70 -19.37 32.73 -11.18
N ARG A 71 -19.30 31.47 -10.72
CA ARG A 71 -20.27 30.93 -9.74
C ARG A 71 -19.90 31.33 -8.30
N ARG A 72 -20.53 32.40 -7.79
CA ARG A 72 -20.70 32.64 -6.33
C ARG A 72 -21.61 31.56 -5.72
N PRO A 73 -21.47 31.24 -4.41
CA PRO A 73 -22.18 30.13 -3.80
C PRO A 73 -23.62 30.52 -3.51
N SER A 74 -24.58 29.98 -4.26
CA SER A 74 -25.98 30.00 -3.86
C SER A 74 -26.74 28.77 -4.35
N ALA A 75 -27.34 28.09 -3.38
CA ALA A 75 -28.50 27.20 -3.45
C ALA A 75 -28.46 26.03 -4.45
N VAL A 76 -28.41 24.83 -3.86
CA VAL A 76 -28.68 23.53 -4.49
C VAL A 76 -29.96 23.62 -5.32
N LYS A 77 -29.82 23.44 -6.63
CA LYS A 77 -30.94 23.24 -7.56
C LYS A 77 -30.87 21.79 -8.04
N ILE A 78 -31.89 21.01 -7.68
CA ILE A 78 -32.11 19.66 -8.20
C ILE A 78 -32.56 19.82 -9.65
N GLU A 79 -31.76 19.35 -10.61
CA GLU A 79 -32.17 19.20 -12.00
C GLU A 79 -32.72 17.79 -12.22
N GLY A 80 -33.87 17.72 -12.88
CA GLY A 80 -34.59 16.47 -13.17
C GLY A 80 -33.83 15.58 -14.14
N GLY A 81 -33.80 14.29 -13.83
CA GLY A 81 -33.16 13.27 -14.64
C GLY A 81 -33.70 13.21 -16.07
N THR A 82 -32.79 12.92 -17.00
CA THR A 82 -33.12 12.58 -18.38
C THR A 82 -33.87 11.24 -18.40
N PRO A 83 -35.00 11.10 -19.14
CA PRO A 83 -35.75 9.86 -19.14
C PRO A 83 -35.00 8.77 -19.91
N THR A 84 -34.55 7.74 -19.20
CA THR A 84 -34.09 6.49 -19.83
C THR A 84 -35.32 5.68 -20.20
N SER A 85 -35.76 5.77 -21.46
CA SER A 85 -36.77 4.87 -21.99
C SER A 85 -36.25 3.43 -21.94
N SER A 86 -37.08 2.53 -21.41
CA SER A 86 -36.87 1.10 -21.54
C SER A 86 -36.89 0.72 -23.03
N ARG A 87 -35.80 0.17 -23.57
CA ARG A 87 -35.74 -1.11 -24.32
C ARG A 87 -34.58 -1.22 -25.33
N ASP A 88 -33.89 -0.15 -25.72
CA ASP A 88 -32.82 -0.22 -26.72
C ASP A 88 -31.53 0.43 -26.23
N GLY A 89 -30.63 -0.37 -25.65
CA GLY A 89 -29.35 0.09 -25.08
C GLY A 89 -28.14 -0.69 -25.59
N TYR A 90 -28.19 -1.22 -26.82
CA TYR A 90 -27.11 -2.03 -27.40
C TYR A 90 -26.13 -1.27 -28.31
N ASP A 91 -26.26 0.05 -28.49
CA ASP A 91 -25.41 0.84 -29.39
C ASP A 91 -24.64 1.96 -28.66
N LEU A 92 -23.76 1.59 -27.74
CA LEU A 92 -22.62 2.44 -27.41
C LEU A 92 -21.36 1.70 -27.88
N ASP A 93 -20.86 2.13 -29.03
CA ASP A 93 -19.74 1.50 -29.73
C ASP A 93 -18.45 1.55 -28.88
N PRO A 94 -17.87 0.41 -28.49
CA PRO A 94 -16.61 0.32 -27.73
C PRO A 94 -15.43 0.99 -28.43
N VAL A 95 -15.52 1.24 -29.74
CA VAL A 95 -14.45 1.84 -30.56
C VAL A 95 -14.39 3.36 -30.39
N LEU A 96 -15.49 4.02 -30.04
CA LEU A 96 -15.58 5.49 -29.96
C LEU A 96 -15.31 6.04 -28.56
N HIS A 97 -15.41 5.20 -27.52
CA HIS A 97 -15.17 5.57 -26.12
C HIS A 97 -14.39 4.46 -25.39
N PRO A 98 -13.04 4.44 -25.44
CA PRO A 98 -12.24 3.40 -24.80
C PRO A 98 -12.44 3.35 -23.27
N ASP A 99 -12.65 4.51 -22.63
CA ASP A 99 -12.95 4.61 -21.19
C ASP A 99 -14.33 4.02 -20.84
N SER A 100 -15.25 3.91 -21.81
CA SER A 100 -16.58 3.32 -21.60
C SER A 100 -16.51 1.82 -21.33
N VAL A 101 -15.45 1.13 -21.75
CA VAL A 101 -15.29 -0.32 -21.56
C VAL A 101 -14.95 -0.64 -20.11
N GLU A 102 -14.14 0.18 -19.45
CA GLU A 102 -13.79 -0.02 -18.03
C GLU A 102 -14.86 0.51 -17.07
N ASP A 103 -15.42 1.69 -17.36
CA ASP A 103 -16.45 2.31 -16.49
C ASP A 103 -17.79 1.55 -16.52
N CYS A 104 -18.12 0.89 -17.63
CA CYS A 104 -19.36 0.14 -17.82
C CYS A 104 -19.23 -1.37 -17.62
N ARG A 105 -18.02 -1.96 -17.49
CA ARG A 105 -17.90 -3.42 -17.23
C ARG A 105 -18.60 -3.81 -15.93
N PHE A 106 -18.57 -2.93 -14.93
CA PHE A 106 -19.27 -3.10 -13.66
C PHE A 106 -20.04 -1.83 -13.30
N ARG A 107 -21.32 -1.74 -13.72
CA ARG A 107 -22.22 -0.63 -13.36
C ARG A 107 -22.39 -0.53 -11.84
N ASN A 108 -22.53 -1.68 -11.16
CA ASN A 108 -22.44 -1.79 -9.71
C ASN A 108 -21.41 -2.88 -9.32
N PRO A 109 -20.17 -2.50 -8.95
CA PRO A 109 -19.14 -3.46 -8.57
C PRO A 109 -19.50 -4.32 -7.35
N TRP A 110 -20.36 -3.81 -6.46
CA TRP A 110 -20.72 -4.46 -5.19
C TRP A 110 -21.88 -5.47 -5.29
N ASP A 111 -22.55 -5.53 -6.44
CA ASP A 111 -23.58 -6.52 -6.73
C ASP A 111 -22.92 -7.85 -7.17
N LEU A 112 -22.90 -8.81 -6.26
CA LEU A 112 -22.32 -10.14 -6.51
C LEU A 112 -23.30 -11.11 -7.20
N SER A 113 -24.57 -10.73 -7.35
CA SER A 113 -25.56 -11.60 -8.03
C SER A 113 -25.28 -11.75 -9.53
N GLU A 114 -24.60 -10.78 -10.11
CA GLU A 114 -24.15 -10.78 -11.50
C GLU A 114 -22.93 -11.70 -11.73
N VAL A 115 -22.24 -12.13 -10.67
CA VAL A 115 -21.06 -13.00 -10.78
C VAL A 115 -21.51 -14.40 -11.18
N ARG A 116 -21.20 -14.79 -12.41
CA ARG A 116 -21.50 -16.14 -12.91
C ARG A 116 -20.51 -17.14 -12.33
N THR A 117 -20.93 -17.85 -11.28
CA THR A 117 -20.16 -18.94 -10.66
C THR A 117 -20.38 -20.28 -11.35
N PHE A 118 -21.55 -20.50 -11.96
CA PHE A 118 -21.91 -21.76 -12.59
C PHE A 118 -21.20 -21.94 -13.95
N GLY A 119 -20.48 -23.05 -14.12
CA GLY A 119 -19.81 -23.42 -15.37
C GLY A 119 -18.48 -22.71 -15.66
N LYS A 120 -17.98 -21.86 -14.76
CA LYS A 120 -16.65 -21.22 -14.86
C LYS A 120 -15.61 -21.94 -14.01
N SER A 121 -14.34 -21.87 -14.43
CA SER A 121 -13.23 -22.29 -13.57
C SER A 121 -13.09 -21.38 -12.35
N LYS A 122 -12.54 -21.90 -11.25
CA LYS A 122 -12.30 -21.12 -10.02
C LYS A 122 -11.46 -19.87 -10.29
N GLU A 123 -10.45 -19.99 -11.15
CA GLU A 123 -9.57 -18.90 -11.57
C GLU A 123 -10.31 -17.80 -12.34
N ALA A 124 -11.24 -18.17 -13.23
CA ALA A 124 -12.04 -17.20 -13.98
C ALA A 124 -12.98 -16.40 -13.06
N VAL A 125 -13.53 -17.06 -12.02
CA VAL A 125 -14.34 -16.38 -10.99
C VAL A 125 -13.44 -15.46 -10.15
N ALA A 126 -12.24 -15.91 -9.77
CA ALA A 126 -11.28 -15.09 -9.03
C ALA A 126 -10.87 -13.84 -9.81
N GLN A 127 -10.55 -13.96 -11.10
CA GLN A 127 -10.23 -12.82 -11.96
C GLN A 127 -11.40 -11.84 -12.08
N GLU A 128 -12.64 -12.34 -12.19
CA GLU A 128 -13.83 -11.49 -12.22
C GLU A 128 -14.00 -10.71 -10.90
N LEU A 129 -13.79 -11.37 -9.75
CA LEU A 129 -13.84 -10.73 -8.44
C LEU A 129 -12.73 -9.70 -8.24
N LYS A 130 -11.50 -9.99 -8.70
CA LYS A 130 -10.38 -9.04 -8.69
C LYS A 130 -10.71 -7.78 -9.50
N ALA A 131 -11.25 -7.95 -10.71
CA ALA A 131 -11.62 -6.82 -11.56
C ALA A 131 -12.76 -5.97 -10.94
N ARG A 132 -13.76 -6.62 -10.33
CA ARG A 132 -14.81 -5.92 -9.58
C ARG A 132 -14.24 -5.17 -8.37
N ALA A 133 -13.33 -5.78 -7.62
CA ALA A 133 -12.72 -5.16 -6.46
C ALA A 133 -11.91 -3.91 -6.83
N LYS A 134 -11.14 -3.95 -7.93
CA LYS A 134 -10.47 -2.76 -8.46
C LYS A 134 -11.46 -1.66 -8.86
N SER A 135 -12.52 -2.00 -9.57
CA SER A 135 -13.57 -1.03 -9.92
C SER A 135 -14.29 -0.46 -8.68
N ALA A 136 -14.48 -1.27 -7.63
CA ALA A 136 -15.02 -0.83 -6.36
C ALA A 136 -14.08 0.16 -5.65
N ILE A 137 -12.77 -0.09 -5.68
CA ILE A 137 -11.75 0.83 -5.15
C ILE A 137 -11.75 2.15 -5.92
N GLU A 138 -11.95 2.16 -7.23
CA GLU A 138 -12.06 3.40 -8.02
C GLU A 138 -13.38 4.16 -7.76
N LYS A 139 -14.45 3.45 -7.39
CA LYS A 139 -15.77 4.07 -7.13
C LYS A 139 -16.04 4.35 -5.65
N MET A 140 -15.15 3.96 -4.73
CA MET A 140 -15.36 4.12 -3.29
C MET A 140 -15.40 5.61 -2.88
N GLY A 141 -16.38 5.98 -2.05
CA GLY A 141 -16.51 7.33 -1.52
C GLY A 141 -15.64 7.55 -0.28
N GLY A 142 -14.95 8.69 -0.18
CA GLY A 142 -14.20 9.09 1.01
C GLY A 142 -12.76 8.56 1.12
N ALA A 143 -12.27 7.78 0.15
CA ALA A 143 -10.85 7.40 0.05
C ALA A 143 -10.06 8.42 -0.79
N ASN A 144 -8.83 8.73 -0.38
CA ASN A 144 -7.89 9.50 -1.20
C ASN A 144 -7.19 8.59 -2.24
N ASP A 145 -6.49 9.18 -3.20
CA ASP A 145 -5.80 8.45 -4.27
C ASP A 145 -4.68 7.52 -3.76
N ALA A 146 -3.99 7.88 -2.68
CA ALA A 146 -2.99 7.02 -2.04
C ALA A 146 -3.61 5.77 -1.40
N VAL A 147 -4.78 5.90 -0.75
CA VAL A 147 -5.56 4.78 -0.20
C VAL A 147 -6.01 3.85 -1.32
N ARG A 148 -6.46 4.40 -2.45
CA ARG A 148 -6.83 3.62 -3.64
C ARG A 148 -5.62 2.89 -4.23
N SER A 149 -4.50 3.59 -4.41
CA SER A 149 -3.26 3.00 -4.94
C SER A 149 -2.73 1.87 -4.05
N ALA A 150 -2.72 2.07 -2.73
CA ALA A 150 -2.27 1.04 -1.79
C ALA A 150 -3.19 -0.20 -1.84
N ALA A 151 -4.51 0.02 -1.88
CA ALA A 151 -5.49 -1.04 -1.99
C ALA A 151 -5.35 -1.86 -3.28
N THR A 152 -5.19 -1.18 -4.42
CA THR A 152 -4.98 -1.84 -5.71
C THR A 152 -3.69 -2.67 -5.69
N GLY A 153 -2.60 -2.12 -5.13
CA GLY A 153 -1.34 -2.83 -4.96
C GLY A 153 -1.47 -4.11 -4.11
N ILE A 154 -2.23 -4.05 -3.00
CA ILE A 154 -2.49 -5.22 -2.15
C ILE A 154 -3.21 -6.33 -2.93
N ILE A 155 -4.23 -6.00 -3.72
CA ILE A 155 -4.97 -6.99 -4.51
C ILE A 155 -4.09 -7.61 -5.60
N GLU A 156 -3.28 -6.80 -6.27
CA GLU A 156 -2.43 -7.27 -7.36
C GLU A 156 -1.32 -8.22 -6.86
N GLN A 157 -0.72 -7.89 -5.73
CA GLN A 157 0.44 -8.61 -5.22
C GLN A 157 0.06 -9.82 -4.36
N PHE A 158 -1.02 -9.74 -3.58
CA PHE A 158 -1.27 -10.69 -2.49
C PHE A 158 -2.60 -11.43 -2.56
N ASP A 159 -3.50 -11.12 -3.50
CA ASP A 159 -4.79 -11.82 -3.58
C ASP A 159 -4.61 -13.25 -4.08
N ASP A 160 -5.14 -14.20 -3.31
CA ASP A 160 -5.00 -15.64 -3.54
C ASP A 160 -5.87 -16.14 -4.70
N SER A 161 -5.75 -17.43 -5.03
CA SER A 161 -6.57 -18.08 -6.06
C SER A 161 -8.06 -18.14 -5.69
N GLU A 162 -8.40 -17.96 -4.42
CA GLU A 162 -9.78 -17.91 -3.93
C GLU A 162 -10.35 -16.49 -3.86
N SER A 163 -9.54 -15.49 -4.20
CA SER A 163 -9.85 -14.06 -4.15
C SER A 163 -10.39 -13.60 -2.79
N ARG A 164 -9.78 -14.06 -1.70
CA ARG A 164 -10.19 -13.73 -0.33
C ARG A 164 -10.06 -12.24 -0.03
N ILE A 165 -8.98 -11.60 -0.50
CA ILE A 165 -8.77 -10.17 -0.31
C ILE A 165 -9.77 -9.40 -1.17
N SER A 166 -9.98 -9.80 -2.43
CA SER A 166 -10.97 -9.16 -3.30
C SER A 166 -12.39 -9.25 -2.74
N LYS A 167 -12.78 -10.40 -2.14
CA LYS A 167 -14.06 -10.56 -1.45
C LYS A 167 -14.17 -9.66 -0.23
N LEU A 168 -13.12 -9.56 0.58
CA LEU A 168 -13.06 -8.68 1.74
C LEU A 168 -13.25 -7.21 1.31
N VAL A 169 -12.52 -6.78 0.28
CA VAL A 169 -12.62 -5.42 -0.27
C VAL A 169 -14.02 -5.15 -0.77
N LEU A 170 -14.62 -6.06 -1.54
CA LEU A 170 -16.00 -5.89 -2.04
C LEU A 170 -17.04 -5.83 -0.91
N ALA A 171 -16.87 -6.60 0.16
CA ALA A 171 -17.77 -6.52 1.30
C ALA A 171 -17.60 -5.22 2.09
N ALA A 172 -16.36 -4.87 2.43
CA ALA A 172 -16.02 -3.77 3.34
C ALA A 172 -15.97 -2.38 2.69
N SER A 173 -15.93 -2.29 1.35
CA SER A 173 -15.94 -1.01 0.61
C SER A 173 -17.35 -0.57 0.15
N SER A 174 -18.37 -1.41 0.32
CA SER A 174 -19.71 -1.08 -0.17
C SER A 174 -20.33 0.12 0.56
N PRO A 175 -21.01 1.05 -0.13
CA PRO A 175 -21.66 2.19 0.51
C PRO A 175 -22.71 1.80 1.56
N GLU A 176 -23.41 0.69 1.32
CA GLU A 176 -24.40 0.13 2.24
C GLU A 176 -23.71 -0.37 3.52
N TYR A 177 -22.54 -1.02 3.38
CA TYR A 177 -21.75 -1.46 4.53
C TYR A 177 -21.22 -0.28 5.35
N LEU A 178 -20.72 0.77 4.69
CA LEU A 178 -20.24 1.97 5.38
C LEU A 178 -21.35 2.57 6.25
N ARG A 179 -22.56 2.74 5.70
CA ARG A 179 -23.72 3.27 6.44
C ARG A 179 -24.17 2.35 7.56
N ALA A 180 -24.19 1.04 7.32
CA ALA A 180 -24.52 0.05 8.34
C ALA A 180 -23.51 0.14 9.49
N TRP A 181 -22.21 0.13 9.17
CA TRP A 181 -21.13 0.20 10.12
C TRP A 181 -21.15 1.50 10.91
N SER A 182 -21.37 2.67 10.28
CA SER A 182 -21.46 3.94 11.00
C SER A 182 -22.63 3.99 11.98
N LYS A 183 -23.78 3.38 11.61
CA LYS A 183 -24.93 3.25 12.52
C LYS A 183 -24.60 2.36 13.70
N VAL A 184 -23.93 1.22 13.47
CA VAL A 184 -23.55 0.33 14.57
C VAL A 184 -22.48 0.96 15.46
N ALA A 185 -21.45 1.58 14.88
CA ALA A 185 -20.38 2.26 15.59
C ALA A 185 -20.89 3.44 16.44
N ALA A 186 -21.99 4.08 16.06
CA ALA A 186 -22.67 5.12 16.82
C ALA A 186 -23.70 4.58 17.84
N GLY A 187 -23.82 3.26 18.01
CA GLY A 187 -24.82 2.63 18.88
C GLY A 187 -26.26 2.71 18.35
N ARG A 188 -26.45 3.08 17.08
CA ARG A 188 -27.72 3.22 16.36
C ARG A 188 -28.07 1.99 15.51
N GLY A 189 -27.63 0.81 15.93
CA GLY A 189 -27.82 -0.45 15.18
C GLY A 189 -29.28 -0.82 14.91
N HIS A 190 -30.22 -0.29 15.69
CA HIS A 190 -31.66 -0.48 15.47
C HIS A 190 -32.21 0.29 14.24
N MET A 191 -31.43 1.21 13.64
CA MET A 191 -31.83 1.98 12.44
C MET A 191 -31.26 1.41 11.13
N ILE A 192 -30.79 0.16 11.17
CA ILE A 192 -30.28 -0.54 10.00
C ILE A 192 -31.45 -0.97 9.12
N SER A 193 -31.38 -0.62 7.83
CA SER A 193 -32.32 -1.06 6.81
C SER A 193 -32.05 -2.51 6.38
N PRO A 194 -33.01 -3.22 5.76
CA PRO A 194 -32.80 -4.60 5.33
C PRO A 194 -31.64 -4.80 4.35
N GLU A 195 -31.36 -3.80 3.50
CA GLU A 195 -30.23 -3.83 2.56
C GLU A 195 -28.89 -3.68 3.28
N GLU A 196 -28.80 -2.74 4.22
CA GLU A 196 -27.64 -2.54 5.10
C GLU A 196 -27.37 -3.77 5.97
N GLN A 197 -28.42 -4.45 6.46
CA GLN A 197 -28.29 -5.68 7.22
C GLN A 197 -27.66 -6.80 6.39
N ARG A 198 -28.08 -6.98 5.13
CA ARG A 198 -27.46 -7.96 4.23
C ARG A 198 -26.00 -7.63 3.94
N ALA A 199 -25.65 -6.35 3.78
CA ALA A 199 -24.27 -5.94 3.61
C ALA A 199 -23.41 -6.27 4.85
N LEU A 200 -23.95 -6.06 6.05
CA LEU A 200 -23.33 -6.43 7.32
C LEU A 200 -23.09 -7.94 7.42
N GLU A 201 -24.11 -8.75 7.12
CA GLU A 201 -24.05 -10.21 7.15
C GLU A 201 -23.03 -10.77 6.14
N ARG A 202 -22.96 -10.19 4.93
CA ARG A 202 -21.93 -10.54 3.92
C ARG A 202 -20.51 -10.27 4.41
N ALA A 203 -20.28 -9.16 5.09
CA ALA A 203 -18.97 -8.84 5.62
C ALA A 203 -18.60 -9.75 6.81
N MET A 204 -19.56 -10.05 7.69
CA MET A 204 -19.33 -10.92 8.84
C MET A 204 -19.00 -12.37 8.44
N SER A 205 -19.60 -12.89 7.36
CA SER A 205 -19.34 -14.25 6.89
C SER A 205 -17.92 -14.47 6.36
N LEU A 206 -17.18 -13.39 6.08
CA LEU A 206 -15.78 -13.43 5.67
C LEU A 206 -14.81 -13.41 6.86
N THR A 207 -15.31 -13.29 8.09
CA THR A 207 -14.50 -13.26 9.31
C THR A 207 -14.76 -14.49 10.16
N ASP A 208 -13.73 -14.95 10.87
CA ASP A 208 -13.86 -16.03 11.86
C ASP A 208 -14.43 -15.56 13.21
N SER A 209 -14.90 -14.30 13.29
CA SER A 209 -15.22 -13.61 14.54
C SER A 209 -16.72 -13.52 14.77
N ALA A 210 -17.22 -14.24 15.77
CA ALA A 210 -18.57 -14.09 16.29
C ALA A 210 -18.65 -12.83 17.19
N GLY A 211 -18.89 -11.65 16.60
CA GLY A 211 -19.32 -10.47 17.38
C GLY A 211 -18.75 -9.10 16.99
N GLY A 212 -17.72 -9.03 16.14
CA GLY A 212 -17.13 -7.75 15.71
C GLY A 212 -17.46 -7.38 14.26
N TYR A 213 -17.45 -6.08 13.95
CA TYR A 213 -17.66 -5.57 12.58
C TYR A 213 -16.32 -5.19 11.97
N LEU A 214 -16.07 -5.61 10.73
CA LEU A 214 -14.91 -5.16 9.99
C LEU A 214 -14.92 -3.65 9.86
N VAL A 215 -13.76 -3.02 10.04
CA VAL A 215 -13.64 -1.60 9.74
C VAL A 215 -13.83 -1.44 8.22
N PRO A 216 -14.70 -0.52 7.77
CA PRO A 216 -14.87 -0.26 6.36
C PRO A 216 -13.52 0.05 5.73
N PHE A 217 -13.31 -0.43 4.52
CA PHE A 217 -11.98 -0.48 3.93
C PHE A 217 -11.32 0.91 3.80
N GLN A 218 -12.09 1.98 3.54
CA GLN A 218 -11.59 3.37 3.56
C GLN A 218 -11.11 3.87 4.92
N LEU A 219 -11.60 3.29 6.02
CA LEU A 219 -11.27 3.66 7.39
C LEU A 219 -10.28 2.68 8.02
N ASP A 220 -9.87 1.64 7.29
CA ASP A 220 -9.00 0.61 7.83
C ASP A 220 -7.56 1.16 7.98
N PRO A 221 -7.01 1.20 9.21
CA PRO A 221 -5.65 1.65 9.44
C PRO A 221 -4.60 0.82 8.71
N THR A 222 -4.87 -0.45 8.36
CA THR A 222 -3.96 -1.26 7.51
C THR A 222 -3.69 -0.58 6.17
N VAL A 223 -4.69 0.10 5.62
CA VAL A 223 -4.59 0.81 4.34
C VAL A 223 -4.14 2.26 4.56
N ILE A 224 -4.65 2.94 5.60
CA ILE A 224 -4.31 4.34 5.88
C ILE A 224 -2.85 4.52 6.32
N ILE A 225 -2.32 3.64 7.16
CA ILE A 225 -0.90 3.71 7.61
C ILE A 225 0.03 3.46 6.43
N THR A 226 -0.39 2.62 5.48
CA THR A 226 0.31 2.40 4.21
C THR A 226 0.23 3.63 3.29
N ALA A 227 -0.90 4.37 3.28
CA ALA A 227 -1.16 5.49 2.37
C ALA A 227 -0.63 6.86 2.85
N ASN A 228 -0.67 7.15 4.15
CA ASN A 228 -0.28 8.46 4.72
C ASN A 228 1.16 8.50 5.23
N GLY A 229 1.88 7.38 5.12
CA GLY A 229 3.22 7.22 5.69
C GLY A 229 3.13 6.90 7.18
N SER A 230 3.48 5.66 7.51
CA SER A 230 3.76 5.25 8.88
C SER A 230 4.94 6.04 9.45
N ARG A 231 4.89 6.46 10.73
CA ARG A 231 6.09 6.97 11.40
C ARG A 231 7.06 5.83 11.73
N ASN A 232 6.58 4.59 11.72
CA ASN A 232 7.39 3.41 11.87
C ASN A 232 8.28 3.21 10.63
N GLN A 233 9.52 3.67 10.74
CA GLN A 233 10.49 3.59 9.66
C GLN A 233 10.88 2.13 9.36
N ILE A 234 10.78 1.22 10.33
CA ILE A 234 11.02 -0.22 10.12
C ILE A 234 10.01 -0.76 9.10
N ARG A 235 8.73 -0.41 9.23
CA ARG A 235 7.67 -0.84 8.31
C ARG A 235 7.88 -0.33 6.88
N GLN A 236 8.52 0.83 6.71
CA GLN A 236 8.79 1.40 5.39
C GLN A 236 9.88 0.64 4.61
N VAL A 237 10.85 0.04 5.32
CA VAL A 237 11.99 -0.65 4.69
C VAL A 237 11.92 -2.18 4.77
N ALA A 238 11.13 -2.71 5.71
CA ALA A 238 10.90 -4.13 5.86
C ALA A 238 10.00 -4.68 4.75
N ARG A 239 10.06 -6.00 4.56
CA ARG A 239 9.20 -6.68 3.59
C ARG A 239 7.82 -6.93 4.19
N SER A 240 6.80 -6.20 3.75
CA SER A 240 5.41 -6.46 4.13
C SER A 240 4.79 -7.55 3.26
N VAL A 241 4.12 -8.51 3.92
CA VAL A 241 3.40 -9.61 3.26
C VAL A 241 2.03 -9.79 3.91
N VAL A 242 1.05 -10.21 3.13
CA VAL A 242 -0.27 -10.56 3.68
C VAL A 242 -0.30 -12.03 4.11
N ALA A 243 -0.62 -12.27 5.37
CA ALA A 243 -0.85 -13.60 5.90
C ALA A 243 -2.34 -13.95 5.88
N THR A 244 -2.67 -15.15 5.38
CA THR A 244 -4.04 -15.67 5.36
C THR A 244 -4.36 -16.61 6.54
N GLY A 245 -3.33 -17.15 7.21
CA GLY A 245 -3.43 -18.01 8.39
C GLY A 245 -2.76 -17.42 9.64
N ASP A 246 -2.69 -18.22 10.71
CA ASP A 246 -2.06 -17.82 11.99
C ASP A 246 -0.52 -17.85 11.95
N VAL A 247 0.05 -18.50 10.93
CA VAL A 247 1.49 -18.53 10.67
C VAL A 247 1.71 -18.26 9.20
N TRP A 248 2.61 -17.33 8.89
CA TRP A 248 3.10 -17.14 7.53
C TRP A 248 4.30 -18.07 7.30
N ASN A 249 4.26 -18.83 6.21
CA ASN A 249 5.34 -19.74 5.83
C ASN A 249 6.02 -19.18 4.58
N GLY A 250 7.26 -18.75 4.71
CA GLY A 250 8.09 -18.38 3.59
C GLY A 250 8.79 -19.60 3.00
N VAL A 251 9.30 -19.46 1.77
CA VAL A 251 10.27 -20.40 1.21
C VAL A 251 11.55 -19.62 1.01
N SER A 252 12.62 -20.01 1.68
CA SER A 252 13.96 -19.54 1.39
C SER A 252 14.79 -20.69 0.84
N SER A 253 15.46 -20.45 -0.27
CA SER A 253 16.46 -21.35 -0.82
C SER A 253 17.83 -20.78 -0.51
N GLY A 254 18.79 -21.62 -0.13
CA GLY A 254 20.20 -21.24 -0.24
C GLY A 254 20.55 -20.81 -1.67
N ALA A 255 21.68 -20.12 -1.85
CA ALA A 255 22.22 -19.96 -3.20
C ALA A 255 22.55 -21.35 -3.76
N VAL A 256 22.26 -21.59 -5.05
CA VAL A 256 22.78 -22.76 -5.76
C VAL A 256 24.30 -22.66 -5.73
N SER A 257 24.98 -23.68 -5.19
CA SER A 257 26.44 -23.73 -5.25
C SER A 257 26.86 -24.07 -6.68
N TRP A 258 27.91 -23.42 -7.15
CA TRP A 258 28.53 -23.73 -8.43
C TRP A 258 29.97 -24.09 -8.11
N SER A 259 30.37 -25.29 -8.50
CA SER A 259 31.75 -25.75 -8.41
C SER A 259 32.42 -25.62 -9.78
N TRP A 260 33.76 -25.53 -9.75
CA TRP A 260 34.57 -25.70 -10.95
C TRP A 260 35.01 -27.16 -11.00
N ASP A 261 34.30 -27.97 -11.78
CA ASP A 261 34.64 -29.37 -11.96
C ASP A 261 35.57 -29.58 -13.17
N ALA A 262 36.43 -30.59 -13.07
CA ALA A 262 37.34 -30.96 -14.15
C ALA A 262 36.60 -31.62 -15.31
N GLU A 263 37.17 -31.51 -16.52
CA GLU A 263 36.63 -32.19 -17.70
C GLU A 263 36.61 -33.72 -17.48
N ALA A 264 35.46 -34.34 -17.75
CA ALA A 264 35.18 -35.77 -17.53
C ALA A 264 35.14 -36.26 -16.06
N ALA A 265 35.01 -35.35 -15.09
CA ALA A 265 34.65 -35.70 -13.71
C ALA A 265 33.13 -35.69 -13.49
N GLU A 266 32.66 -36.48 -12.53
CA GLU A 266 31.28 -36.36 -12.02
C GLU A 266 31.13 -35.00 -11.32
N VAL A 267 30.04 -34.30 -11.65
CA VAL A 267 29.73 -32.99 -11.08
C VAL A 267 29.48 -33.13 -9.58
N SER A 268 29.95 -32.18 -8.77
CA SER A 268 29.69 -32.20 -7.34
C SER A 268 28.19 -32.11 -7.01
N ASP A 269 27.77 -32.72 -5.89
CA ASP A 269 26.41 -32.55 -5.37
C ASP A 269 26.22 -31.12 -4.85
N ASP A 270 25.69 -30.26 -5.70
CA ASP A 270 25.37 -28.85 -5.46
C ASP A 270 23.89 -28.64 -5.08
N SER A 271 23.24 -29.66 -4.51
CA SER A 271 21.83 -29.57 -4.13
C SER A 271 21.59 -28.49 -3.07
N THR A 272 20.74 -27.52 -3.42
CA THR A 272 20.35 -26.44 -2.51
C THR A 272 19.42 -26.96 -1.41
N THR A 273 19.71 -26.60 -0.16
CA THR A 273 18.78 -26.79 0.96
C THR A 273 17.70 -25.70 0.95
N PHE A 274 16.44 -26.12 1.03
CA PHE A 274 15.30 -25.23 1.23
C PHE A 274 15.01 -25.13 2.72
N ALA A 275 14.99 -23.91 3.26
CA ALA A 275 14.50 -23.62 4.58
C ALA A 275 13.11 -23.00 4.47
N GLN A 276 12.24 -23.30 5.44
CA GLN A 276 10.90 -22.74 5.52
C GLN A 276 10.82 -21.81 6.73
N PRO A 277 11.21 -20.52 6.59
CA PRO A 277 11.09 -19.56 7.66
C PRO A 277 9.60 -19.35 7.99
N THR A 278 9.24 -19.39 9.28
CA THR A 278 7.86 -19.24 9.74
C THR A 278 7.73 -18.00 10.61
N VAL A 279 6.77 -17.13 10.30
CA VAL A 279 6.47 -15.93 11.09
C VAL A 279 5.12 -16.13 11.79
N PRO A 280 5.08 -16.26 13.12
CA PRO A 280 3.83 -16.38 13.87
C PRO A 280 3.09 -15.03 13.88
N VAL A 281 1.77 -15.08 13.67
CA VAL A 281 0.91 -13.90 13.67
C VAL A 281 0.22 -13.77 15.04
N HIS A 282 0.38 -12.62 15.69
CA HIS A 282 -0.17 -12.35 17.01
C HIS A 282 -1.35 -11.38 16.94
N LYS A 283 -2.28 -11.47 17.91
CA LYS A 283 -3.42 -10.56 18.02
C LYS A 283 -3.04 -9.36 18.88
N ALA A 284 -3.13 -8.17 18.30
CA ALA A 284 -3.07 -6.90 19.01
C ALA A 284 -4.51 -6.36 19.21
N ALA A 285 -4.76 -5.73 20.35
CA ALA A 285 -6.06 -5.14 20.65
C ALA A 285 -5.91 -3.76 21.28
N GLY A 286 -6.84 -2.86 20.95
CA GLY A 286 -6.95 -1.52 21.50
C GLY A 286 -8.36 -1.27 22.01
N PHE A 287 -8.48 -0.43 23.02
CA PHE A 287 -9.77 -0.07 23.61
C PHE A 287 -9.87 1.45 23.79
N VAL A 288 -10.94 2.04 23.25
CA VAL A 288 -11.20 3.49 23.33
C VAL A 288 -12.50 3.72 24.08
N PRO A 289 -12.47 4.16 25.35
CA PRO A 289 -13.67 4.56 26.08
C PRO A 289 -14.12 5.98 25.71
N ILE A 290 -15.42 6.22 25.75
CA ILE A 290 -16.04 7.54 25.59
C ILE A 290 -17.23 7.69 26.55
N SER A 291 -17.51 8.91 27.02
CA SER A 291 -18.74 9.17 27.78
C SER A 291 -19.97 9.17 26.86
N ILE A 292 -21.13 8.81 27.39
CA ILE A 292 -22.38 8.82 26.61
C ILE A 292 -22.72 10.24 26.16
N GLU A 293 -22.53 11.24 27.03
CA GLU A 293 -22.79 12.66 26.73
C GLU A 293 -21.90 13.15 25.56
N ALA A 294 -20.59 12.85 25.61
CA ALA A 294 -19.69 13.24 24.53
C ALA A 294 -20.02 12.56 23.19
N LEU A 295 -20.48 11.30 23.24
CA LEU A 295 -20.91 10.57 22.04
C LEU A 295 -22.21 11.14 21.45
N GLU A 296 -23.07 11.75 22.25
CA GLU A 296 -24.31 12.38 21.79
C GLU A 296 -24.08 13.79 21.23
N ASP A 297 -23.11 14.53 21.78
CA ASP A 297 -22.80 15.90 21.39
C ASP A 297 -21.94 16.01 20.13
N GLU A 298 -21.10 15.02 19.84
CA GLU A 298 -20.13 15.08 18.75
C GLU A 298 -20.61 14.32 17.49
N ALA A 299 -20.71 15.03 16.36
CA ALA A 299 -21.18 14.44 15.09
C ALA A 299 -20.14 13.56 14.37
N ASN A 300 -18.85 13.69 14.69
CA ASN A 300 -17.73 13.06 13.97
C ASN A 300 -16.89 12.09 14.80
N VAL A 301 -17.39 11.66 15.97
CA VAL A 301 -16.69 10.76 16.92
C VAL A 301 -16.04 9.56 16.24
N THR A 302 -16.74 8.94 15.28
CA THR A 302 -16.26 7.72 14.62
C THR A 302 -14.97 7.93 13.82
N GLN A 303 -14.78 9.11 13.20
CA GLN A 303 -13.55 9.42 12.47
C GLN A 303 -12.38 9.65 13.41
N GLU A 304 -12.60 10.36 14.51
CA GLU A 304 -11.55 10.60 15.51
C GLU A 304 -11.16 9.31 16.24
N VAL A 305 -12.11 8.43 16.56
CA VAL A 305 -11.82 7.10 17.10
C VAL A 305 -10.98 6.27 16.12
N ALA A 306 -11.31 6.30 14.83
CA ALA A 306 -10.52 5.60 13.81
C ALA A 306 -9.08 6.14 13.74
N ARG A 307 -8.90 7.47 13.82
CA ARG A 307 -7.57 8.09 13.89
C ARG A 307 -6.80 7.68 15.14
N LEU A 308 -7.44 7.69 16.31
CA LEU A 308 -6.80 7.30 17.58
C LEU A 308 -6.36 5.82 17.55
N LEU A 309 -7.20 4.94 17.01
CA LEU A 309 -6.86 3.53 16.83
C LEU A 309 -5.71 3.34 15.84
N ALA A 310 -5.69 4.10 14.74
CA ALA A 310 -4.60 4.04 13.76
C ALA A 310 -3.27 4.50 14.36
N PHE A 311 -3.26 5.61 15.10
CA PHE A 311 -2.06 6.10 15.78
C PHE A 311 -1.57 5.13 16.84
N GLY A 312 -2.48 4.63 17.70
CA GLY A 312 -2.12 3.65 18.73
C GLY A 312 -1.55 2.35 18.14
N ARG A 313 -2.06 1.92 16.98
CA ARG A 313 -1.50 0.80 16.23
C ARG A 313 -0.08 1.07 15.74
N ASP A 314 0.15 2.21 15.08
CA ASP A 314 1.48 2.57 14.53
C ASP A 314 2.56 2.57 15.62
N THR A 315 2.24 3.17 16.77
CA THR A 315 3.14 3.20 17.95
C THR A 315 3.37 1.81 18.53
N LEU A 316 2.33 0.99 18.67
CA LEU A 316 2.47 -0.37 19.19
C LEU A 316 3.33 -1.25 18.28
N GLU A 317 3.15 -1.12 16.96
CA GLU A 317 3.93 -1.84 15.97
C GLU A 317 5.39 -1.35 15.91
N ALA A 318 5.65 -0.05 16.08
CA ALA A 318 7.02 0.48 16.15
C ALA A 318 7.82 -0.17 17.27
N ALA A 319 7.26 -0.19 18.49
CA ALA A 319 7.88 -0.85 19.63
C ALA A 319 8.04 -2.36 19.42
N ALA A 320 7.00 -3.04 18.93
CA ALA A 320 7.03 -4.47 18.70
C ALA A 320 8.06 -4.89 17.63
N PHE A 321 8.20 -4.12 16.55
CA PHE A 321 9.17 -4.43 15.49
C PHE A 321 10.61 -4.10 15.88
N ALA A 322 10.83 -3.16 16.80
CA ALA A 322 12.16 -2.88 17.33
C ALA A 322 12.62 -3.95 18.33
N THR A 323 11.86 -4.15 19.42
CA THR A 323 12.28 -4.90 20.62
C THR A 323 11.27 -5.95 21.09
N GLY A 324 10.29 -6.30 20.26
CA GLY A 324 9.30 -7.33 20.57
C GLY A 324 9.92 -8.68 20.93
N THR A 325 9.35 -9.37 21.91
CA THR A 325 9.90 -10.59 22.51
C THR A 325 9.60 -11.88 21.74
N GLY A 326 8.70 -11.84 20.74
CA GLY A 326 8.23 -13.04 20.02
C GLY A 326 7.24 -13.92 20.81
N SER A 327 6.92 -13.57 22.07
CA SER A 327 5.98 -14.32 22.91
C SER A 327 4.73 -13.49 23.17
N GLY A 328 3.63 -13.84 22.49
CA GLY A 328 2.37 -13.09 22.55
C GLY A 328 2.38 -11.76 21.78
N GLN A 329 3.49 -11.44 21.12
CA GLN A 329 3.72 -10.26 20.29
C GLN A 329 4.77 -10.59 19.21
N PRO A 330 4.87 -9.81 18.12
CA PRO A 330 5.88 -10.00 17.08
C PRO A 330 7.32 -10.08 17.63
N THR A 331 8.20 -10.76 16.91
CA THR A 331 9.64 -10.79 17.21
C THR A 331 10.27 -9.53 16.65
N GLY A 332 10.80 -8.68 17.53
CA GLY A 332 11.50 -7.46 17.12
C GLY A 332 12.86 -7.77 16.50
N ILE A 333 13.37 -6.85 15.68
CA ILE A 333 14.65 -6.99 14.99
C ILE A 333 15.82 -7.21 15.97
N VAL A 334 15.81 -6.52 17.11
CA VAL A 334 16.86 -6.67 18.14
C VAL A 334 16.80 -8.08 18.75
N THR A 335 15.60 -8.53 19.11
CA THR A 335 15.38 -9.86 19.70
C THR A 335 15.75 -10.98 18.73
N ALA A 336 15.37 -10.86 17.46
CA ALA A 336 15.69 -11.83 16.42
C ALA A 336 17.21 -11.98 16.22
N LEU A 337 17.96 -10.88 16.29
CA LEU A 337 19.41 -10.89 16.09
C LEU A 337 20.19 -11.24 17.37
N THR A 338 19.57 -11.13 18.55
CA THR A 338 20.23 -11.41 19.83
C THR A 338 20.66 -12.88 19.92
N GLY A 339 21.91 -13.13 20.31
CA GLY A 339 22.46 -14.49 20.44
C GLY A 339 22.81 -15.17 19.12
N THR A 340 22.70 -14.48 17.99
CA THR A 340 23.10 -14.99 16.66
C THR A 340 24.51 -14.52 16.27
N SER A 341 25.05 -15.07 15.17
CA SER A 341 26.33 -14.62 14.58
C SER A 341 26.27 -13.19 14.01
N SER A 342 25.11 -12.55 14.03
CA SER A 342 24.90 -11.21 13.49
C SER A 342 25.23 -10.10 14.50
N VAL A 343 25.50 -10.45 15.76
CA VAL A 343 25.95 -9.51 16.78
C VAL A 343 27.43 -9.17 16.59
N VAL A 344 27.72 -7.88 16.49
CA VAL A 344 29.07 -7.33 16.42
C VAL A 344 29.33 -6.57 17.72
N THR A 345 30.24 -7.08 18.54
CA THR A 345 30.60 -6.43 19.81
C THR A 345 31.46 -5.20 19.59
N SER A 346 31.40 -4.22 20.49
CA SER A 346 32.31 -3.08 20.51
C SER A 346 33.76 -3.51 20.68
N THR A 347 34.68 -2.64 20.28
CA THR A 347 36.12 -2.91 20.38
C THR A 347 36.62 -2.72 21.81
N THR A 348 35.99 -1.81 22.55
CA THR A 348 36.25 -1.55 23.96
C THR A 348 34.97 -1.77 24.76
N THR A 349 35.10 -2.48 25.88
CA THR A 349 34.02 -2.77 26.83
C THR A 349 33.33 -1.49 27.27
N ASP A 350 31.99 -1.47 27.22
CA ASP A 350 31.14 -0.35 27.63
C ASP A 350 31.45 1.01 26.97
N VAL A 351 32.20 1.03 25.85
CA VAL A 351 32.60 2.27 25.17
C VAL A 351 32.16 2.22 23.71
N PHE A 352 31.29 3.15 23.33
CA PHE A 352 30.89 3.37 21.94
C PHE A 352 31.87 4.32 21.25
N ALA A 353 32.52 3.85 20.17
CA ALA A 353 33.44 4.65 19.37
C ALA A 353 33.11 4.63 17.88
N ALA A 354 33.59 5.63 17.14
CA ALA A 354 33.42 5.70 15.68
C ALA A 354 33.93 4.46 14.94
N ALA A 355 34.99 3.82 15.44
CA ALA A 355 35.55 2.59 14.87
C ALA A 355 34.55 1.42 14.88
N ASP A 356 33.64 1.37 15.85
CA ASP A 356 32.65 0.29 15.96
C ASP A 356 31.61 0.36 14.84
N ILE A 357 31.28 1.56 14.36
CA ILE A 357 30.36 1.75 13.22
C ILE A 357 30.98 1.17 11.94
N TYR A 358 32.27 1.46 11.68
CA TYR A 358 32.99 0.86 10.56
C TYR A 358 33.17 -0.66 10.73
N LYS A 359 33.28 -1.15 11.96
CA LYS A 359 33.34 -2.59 12.25
C LYS A 359 32.05 -3.29 11.82
N VAL A 360 30.90 -2.70 12.11
CA VAL A 360 29.57 -3.21 11.69
C VAL A 360 29.44 -3.19 10.17
N ASP A 361 29.87 -2.12 9.49
CA ASP A 361 29.84 -2.06 8.02
C ASP A 361 30.72 -3.14 7.38
N ASN A 362 31.92 -3.34 7.91
CA ASN A 362 32.84 -4.38 7.43
C ASN A 362 32.31 -5.80 7.70
N ALA A 363 31.61 -6.01 8.83
CA ALA A 363 31.04 -7.30 9.20
C ALA A 363 29.87 -7.73 8.30
N LEU A 364 29.22 -6.79 7.61
CA LEU A 364 28.13 -7.11 6.68
C LEU A 364 28.71 -7.69 5.37
N PRO A 365 28.25 -8.88 4.90
CA PRO A 365 28.69 -9.43 3.63
C PRO A 365 28.37 -8.52 2.44
N ALA A 366 29.28 -8.43 1.47
CA ALA A 366 29.17 -7.51 0.33
C ALA A 366 27.85 -7.63 -0.45
N ARG A 367 27.29 -8.84 -0.56
CA ARG A 367 25.99 -9.10 -1.23
C ARG A 367 24.82 -8.31 -0.64
N TYR A 368 24.83 -8.01 0.65
CA TYR A 368 23.75 -7.29 1.32
C TYR A 368 24.03 -5.79 1.45
N ARG A 369 25.29 -5.36 1.24
CA ARG A 369 25.67 -3.93 1.33
C ARG A 369 24.93 -3.07 0.32
N GLY A 370 24.58 -3.61 -0.86
CA GLY A 370 23.90 -2.86 -1.92
C GLY A 370 22.64 -2.12 -1.45
N ASN A 371 21.80 -2.80 -0.65
CA ASN A 371 20.52 -2.30 -0.14
C ASN A 371 20.56 -2.01 1.37
N ALA A 372 21.75 -1.96 1.97
CA ALA A 372 21.87 -1.84 3.41
C ALA A 372 21.39 -0.48 3.91
N THR A 373 20.71 -0.50 5.06
CA THR A 373 20.16 0.68 5.73
C THR A 373 20.53 0.61 7.22
N TRP A 374 20.73 1.77 7.85
CA TRP A 374 20.96 1.88 9.28
C TRP A 374 19.64 2.09 10.02
N LEU A 375 19.51 1.50 11.20
CA LEU A 375 18.42 1.73 12.14
C LEU A 375 19.02 1.94 13.54
N ALA A 376 18.72 3.07 14.17
CA ALA A 376 19.18 3.37 15.52
C ALA A 376 18.26 4.40 16.19
N ASN A 377 18.44 4.59 17.50
CA ASN A 377 17.80 5.67 18.23
C ASN A 377 18.44 7.03 17.89
N ARG A 378 17.66 8.12 17.94
CA ARG A 378 18.16 9.50 17.75
C ARG A 378 19.31 9.87 18.68
N ALA A 379 19.30 9.37 19.91
CA ALA A 379 20.39 9.59 20.87
C ALA A 379 21.71 9.01 20.35
N VAL A 380 21.68 7.81 19.76
CA VAL A 380 22.86 7.17 19.16
C VAL A 380 23.35 8.00 17.97
N TYR A 381 22.48 8.44 17.07
CA TYR A 381 22.88 9.31 15.96
C TYR A 381 23.52 10.62 16.43
N ASN A 382 23.01 11.22 17.51
CA ASN A 382 23.65 12.39 18.12
C ASN A 382 25.02 12.09 18.73
N LEU A 383 25.24 10.89 19.27
CA LEU A 383 26.58 10.45 19.71
C LEU A 383 27.52 10.28 18.50
N VAL A 384 27.04 9.68 17.41
CA VAL A 384 27.83 9.56 16.18
C VAL A 384 28.24 10.94 15.65
N ARG A 385 27.34 11.92 15.68
CA ARG A 385 27.63 13.31 15.29
C ARG A 385 28.70 13.96 16.17
N GLN A 386 28.74 13.63 17.45
CA GLN A 386 29.75 14.16 18.38
C GLN A 386 31.15 13.57 18.15
N PHE A 387 31.29 12.46 17.43
CA PHE A 387 32.61 11.92 17.08
C PHE A 387 33.38 12.79 16.08
N ASP A 388 32.71 13.65 15.31
CA ASP A 388 33.37 14.60 14.42
C ASP A 388 33.81 15.87 15.17
N THR A 389 34.91 15.74 15.92
CA THR A 389 35.45 16.82 16.76
C THR A 389 36.40 17.77 16.01
N ALA A 390 36.82 17.43 14.78
CA ALA A 390 37.83 18.19 14.03
C ALA A 390 37.61 18.25 12.49
N GLY A 391 36.43 17.88 11.99
CA GLY A 391 36.11 17.89 10.55
C GLY A 391 36.80 16.78 9.74
N GLY A 392 37.44 15.83 10.42
CA GLY A 392 38.24 14.75 9.82
C GLY A 392 37.53 13.41 9.75
N ALA A 393 36.43 13.21 10.49
CA ALA A 393 35.75 11.92 10.53
C ALA A 393 34.80 11.70 9.33
N GLN A 394 34.37 12.79 8.65
CA GLN A 394 33.50 12.77 7.46
C GLN A 394 32.35 11.73 7.48
N MET A 395 31.85 11.36 8.65
CA MET A 395 30.81 10.34 8.74
C MET A 395 29.45 10.90 8.29
N TRP A 396 29.27 12.23 8.31
CA TRP A 396 28.04 12.97 8.02
C TRP A 396 28.34 14.24 7.21
N GLU A 397 27.58 14.51 6.14
CA GLU A 397 27.96 15.49 5.10
C GLU A 397 27.69 16.97 5.48
N ARG A 398 26.71 17.27 6.36
CA ARG A 398 26.39 18.67 6.78
C ARG A 398 25.74 18.75 8.17
N ILE A 399 26.38 19.47 9.10
CA ILE A 399 25.88 19.70 10.48
C ILE A 399 24.65 20.64 10.54
N GLY A 400 24.40 21.43 9.49
CA GLY A 400 23.32 22.44 9.43
C GLY A 400 21.91 21.94 9.06
N ALA A 401 21.74 20.65 8.75
CA ALA A 401 20.44 20.01 8.56
C ALA A 401 20.08 19.18 9.81
N ASP A 402 18.79 19.02 10.15
CA ASP A 402 18.28 18.36 11.37
C ASP A 402 18.96 17.00 11.68
N VAL A 403 18.46 15.91 11.09
CA VAL A 403 19.16 14.62 11.01
C VAL A 403 19.45 14.40 9.52
N PRO A 404 20.73 14.43 9.09
CA PRO A 404 21.07 14.10 7.72
C PRO A 404 20.59 12.68 7.36
N PRO A 405 20.03 12.48 6.16
CA PRO A 405 19.32 11.25 5.80
C PRO A 405 20.25 10.03 5.60
N GLN A 406 21.57 10.21 5.68
CA GLN A 406 22.54 9.16 5.37
C GLN A 406 23.71 9.12 6.38
N LEU A 407 24.10 7.89 6.74
CA LEU A 407 25.29 7.55 7.51
C LEU A 407 26.17 6.63 6.64
N LEU A 408 27.43 7.01 6.41
CA LEU A 408 28.36 6.28 5.53
C LEU A 408 27.81 6.00 4.12
N GLY A 409 27.07 6.96 3.56
CA GLY A 409 26.45 6.83 2.23
C GLY A 409 25.26 5.88 2.15
N ARG A 410 24.72 5.45 3.30
CA ARG A 410 23.54 4.58 3.42
C ARG A 410 22.41 5.30 4.17
N PRO A 411 21.13 5.04 3.85
CA PRO A 411 20.02 5.66 4.57
C PRO A 411 20.10 5.41 6.08
N ALA A 412 19.79 6.42 6.88
CA ALA A 412 19.77 6.35 8.34
C ALA A 412 18.35 6.50 8.86
N LEU A 413 17.78 5.41 9.35
CA LEU A 413 16.43 5.34 9.90
C LEU A 413 16.44 5.49 11.41
N GLU A 414 15.42 6.14 11.93
CA GLU A 414 15.21 6.39 13.35
C GLU A 414 14.12 5.47 13.91
N SER A 415 14.42 4.86 15.05
CA SER A 415 13.45 4.15 15.88
C SER A 415 13.65 4.55 17.35
N GLU A 416 12.66 5.21 17.94
CA GLU A 416 12.71 5.65 19.34
C GLU A 416 12.75 4.46 20.33
N ASP A 417 12.19 3.31 19.93
CA ASP A 417 12.13 2.10 20.75
C ASP A 417 13.44 1.27 20.77
N MET A 418 14.47 1.70 20.02
CA MET A 418 15.80 1.12 20.12
C MET A 418 16.59 1.70 21.31
N ASP A 419 17.59 0.95 21.78
CA ASP A 419 18.43 1.41 22.87
C ASP A 419 19.20 2.68 22.49
N GLY A 420 19.06 3.69 23.34
CA GLY A 420 19.67 5.01 23.17
C GLY A 420 20.78 5.30 24.17
N VAL A 421 21.03 4.40 25.13
CA VAL A 421 21.93 4.65 26.27
C VAL A 421 22.92 3.51 26.40
N VAL A 422 24.20 3.84 26.58
CA VAL A 422 25.22 2.86 26.91
C VAL A 422 25.30 2.73 28.42
N ASN A 423 24.83 1.61 28.97
CA ASN A 423 24.94 1.28 30.38
C ASN A 423 26.12 0.33 30.60
N ALA A 424 26.88 0.55 31.67
CA ALA A 424 27.96 -0.36 32.02
C ALA A 424 27.42 -1.73 32.43
N THR A 425 28.17 -2.79 32.15
CA THR A 425 27.91 -4.17 32.62
C THR A 425 26.65 -4.85 32.05
N GLN A 426 26.15 -4.38 30.90
CA GLN A 426 24.99 -4.95 30.21
C GLN A 426 25.20 -4.90 28.69
N ASP A 427 24.54 -5.80 27.95
CA ASP A 427 24.51 -5.71 26.49
C ASP A 427 23.64 -4.53 26.04
N ASN A 428 24.23 -3.58 25.30
CA ASN A 428 23.53 -2.41 24.78
C ASN A 428 23.43 -2.50 23.24
N TYR A 429 22.23 -2.74 22.72
CA TYR A 429 21.97 -2.94 21.29
C TYR A 429 21.66 -1.63 20.58
N LEU A 430 22.71 -0.87 20.23
CA LEU A 430 22.57 0.53 19.82
C LEU A 430 22.12 0.74 18.37
N ALA A 431 22.50 -0.15 17.46
CA ALA A 431 22.27 0.05 16.03
C ALA A 431 22.15 -1.28 15.27
N VAL A 432 21.32 -1.30 14.23
CA VAL A 432 21.21 -2.39 13.27
C VAL A 432 21.56 -1.88 11.88
N TYR A 433 22.33 -2.65 11.13
CA TYR A 433 22.75 -2.36 9.76
C TYR A 433 22.58 -3.57 8.86
N GLY A 434 21.90 -3.40 7.74
CA GLY A 434 21.79 -4.46 6.74
C GLY A 434 20.56 -4.32 5.85
N ASP A 435 20.21 -5.42 5.19
CA ASP A 435 19.08 -5.47 4.29
C ASP A 435 17.80 -5.84 5.05
N PHE A 436 16.97 -4.82 5.34
CA PHE A 436 15.69 -4.97 6.02
C PHE A 436 14.64 -5.74 5.22
N GLN A 437 14.85 -6.02 3.92
CA GLN A 437 13.99 -6.95 3.18
C GLN A 437 14.05 -8.38 3.74
N SER A 438 15.08 -8.68 4.55
CA SER A 438 15.19 -9.94 5.29
C SER A 438 14.32 -9.98 6.54
N TYR A 439 13.79 -8.84 7.00
CA TYR A 439 12.81 -8.75 8.07
C TYR A 439 11.41 -8.72 7.46
N VAL A 440 10.58 -9.70 7.78
CA VAL A 440 9.26 -9.87 7.17
C VAL A 440 8.18 -9.47 8.17
N ILE A 441 7.32 -8.54 7.76
CA ILE A 441 6.11 -8.16 8.49
C ILE A 441 4.93 -8.86 7.82
N ALA A 442 4.31 -9.78 8.54
CA ALA A 442 3.15 -10.55 8.11
C ALA A 442 1.86 -9.93 8.67
N ASP A 443 1.17 -9.15 7.86
CA ASP A 443 -0.11 -8.54 8.24
C ASP A 443 -1.29 -9.41 7.84
N ARG A 444 -2.27 -9.57 8.74
CA ARG A 444 -3.59 -10.06 8.34
C ARG A 444 -4.46 -8.86 8.01
N VAL A 445 -4.95 -8.80 6.77
CA VAL A 445 -5.82 -7.69 6.31
C VAL A 445 -7.16 -7.72 7.07
N GLY A 446 -7.61 -6.53 7.47
CA GLY A 446 -8.89 -6.33 8.16
C GLY A 446 -8.72 -6.11 9.65
N MET A 447 -8.83 -4.85 10.10
CA MET A 447 -9.06 -4.56 11.51
C MET A 447 -10.55 -4.78 11.84
N THR A 448 -10.83 -5.41 12.98
CA THR A 448 -12.20 -5.58 13.47
C THR A 448 -12.45 -4.64 14.63
N VAL A 449 -13.59 -3.95 14.62
CA VAL A 449 -14.05 -3.08 15.71
C VAL A 449 -15.41 -3.55 16.21
N GLU A 450 -15.50 -3.68 17.53
CA GLU A 450 -16.71 -3.99 18.27
C GLU A 450 -17.11 -2.78 19.11
N PHE A 451 -18.38 -2.38 19.02
CA PHE A 451 -18.94 -1.32 19.87
C PHE A 451 -19.56 -1.94 21.12
N ILE A 452 -19.05 -1.55 22.29
CA ILE A 452 -19.53 -1.98 23.59
C ILE A 452 -20.57 -0.95 24.11
N PRO A 453 -21.87 -1.31 24.19
CA PRO A 453 -22.94 -0.35 24.50
C PRO A 453 -22.87 0.25 25.91
N HIS A 454 -22.36 -0.50 26.89
CA HIS A 454 -22.21 -0.04 28.26
C HIS A 454 -20.97 -0.65 28.88
N LEU A 455 -20.08 0.21 29.39
CA LEU A 455 -18.96 -0.19 30.22
C LEU A 455 -19.42 -0.37 31.66
N VAL A 456 -18.88 -1.39 32.31
CA VAL A 456 -19.16 -1.72 33.70
C VAL A 456 -17.93 -1.45 34.55
N GLY A 457 -18.14 -0.82 35.70
CA GLY A 457 -17.08 -0.57 36.67
C GLY A 457 -16.76 -1.82 37.49
N ALA A 458 -15.80 -1.71 38.41
CA ALA A 458 -15.37 -2.80 39.29
C ALA A 458 -16.54 -3.48 40.05
N ASN A 459 -17.59 -2.73 40.35
CA ASN A 459 -18.80 -3.23 41.03
C ASN A 459 -19.87 -3.80 40.07
N ARG A 460 -19.52 -4.07 38.80
CA ARG A 460 -20.43 -4.55 37.73
C ARG A 460 -21.64 -3.64 37.48
N ARG A 461 -21.50 -2.34 37.77
CA ARG A 461 -22.52 -1.31 37.49
C ARG A 461 -22.10 -0.47 36.29
N PRO A 462 -23.03 -0.02 35.42
CA PRO A 462 -22.72 0.86 34.30
C PRO A 462 -22.02 2.14 34.78
N THR A 463 -20.96 2.57 34.08
CA THR A 463 -20.18 3.77 34.42
C THR A 463 -20.63 5.03 33.67
N GLY A 464 -21.69 4.94 32.86
CA GLY A 464 -22.10 6.04 31.97
C GLY A 464 -21.16 6.23 30.77
N GLN A 465 -20.34 5.21 30.48
CA GLN A 465 -19.39 5.20 29.36
C GLN A 465 -19.72 4.07 28.38
N ARG A 466 -19.36 4.30 27.13
CA ARG A 466 -19.34 3.36 26.00
C ARG A 466 -17.90 3.12 25.60
N GLY A 467 -17.63 2.12 24.78
CA GLY A 467 -16.29 1.95 24.23
C GLY A 467 -16.25 1.20 22.93
N TRP A 468 -15.15 1.38 22.20
CA TRP A 468 -14.81 0.58 21.04
C TRP A 468 -13.67 -0.37 21.39
N TYR A 469 -13.88 -1.65 21.13
CA TYR A 469 -12.86 -2.68 21.21
C TYR A 469 -12.39 -3.01 19.79
N ALA A 470 -11.16 -2.62 19.48
CA ALA A 470 -10.55 -2.90 18.19
C ALA A 470 -9.51 -4.01 18.33
N TYR A 471 -9.40 -4.89 17.34
CA TYR A 471 -8.30 -5.84 17.28
C TYR A 471 -7.89 -6.11 15.83
N TYR A 472 -6.61 -6.39 15.66
CA TYR A 472 -6.00 -6.77 14.40
C TYR A 472 -4.94 -7.84 14.66
N ARG A 473 -4.39 -8.42 13.60
CA ARG A 473 -3.37 -9.46 13.72
C ARG A 473 -2.16 -9.13 12.86
N VAL A 474 -0.99 -9.21 13.46
CA VAL A 474 0.31 -8.93 12.82
C VAL A 474 1.37 -9.86 13.40
N GLY A 475 2.25 -10.33 12.54
CA GLY A 475 3.48 -11.05 12.89
C GLY A 475 4.67 -10.33 12.29
N ALA A 476 5.84 -10.48 12.91
CA ALA A 476 7.09 -10.04 12.30
C ALA A 476 8.24 -10.88 12.83
N ASP A 477 9.19 -11.19 11.96
CA ASP A 477 10.44 -11.88 12.32
C ASP A 477 11.51 -11.67 11.24
N SER A 478 12.77 -11.91 11.62
CA SER A 478 13.90 -11.97 10.70
C SER A 478 13.94 -13.34 10.01
N VAL A 479 13.83 -13.33 8.69
CA VAL A 479 13.91 -14.53 7.86
C VAL A 479 15.35 -14.90 7.51
N ASN A 480 16.26 -13.92 7.52
CA ASN A 480 17.68 -14.11 7.21
C ASN A 480 18.54 -13.18 8.08
N ASP A 481 18.89 -13.66 9.27
CA ASP A 481 19.72 -12.93 10.23
C ASP A 481 21.09 -12.58 9.64
N GLY A 482 21.61 -13.43 8.75
CA GLY A 482 22.89 -13.25 8.10
C GLY A 482 22.98 -11.99 7.22
N ALA A 483 21.84 -11.42 6.82
CA ALA A 483 21.74 -10.18 6.06
C ALA A 483 21.74 -8.90 6.91
N LEU A 484 21.77 -9.06 8.24
CA LEU A 484 21.71 -7.97 9.21
C LEU A 484 22.90 -8.07 10.16
N ARG A 485 23.36 -6.94 10.68
CA ARG A 485 24.39 -6.85 11.71
C ARG A 485 23.90 -5.91 12.80
N MET A 486 24.02 -6.34 14.05
CA MET A 486 23.61 -5.54 15.20
C MET A 486 24.84 -5.18 16.01
N LEU A 487 25.00 -3.89 16.31
CA LEU A 487 26.04 -3.40 17.21
C LEU A 487 25.62 -3.66 18.65
N ASN A 488 26.44 -4.41 19.38
CA ASN A 488 26.34 -4.55 20.83
C ASN A 488 27.53 -3.84 21.49
N VAL A 489 27.27 -2.89 22.38
CA VAL A 489 28.30 -2.27 23.22
C VAL A 489 28.27 -2.96 24.58
N THR A 490 29.30 -3.77 24.84
CA THR A 490 29.45 -4.65 26.02
C THR A 490 30.93 -4.90 26.28
#